data_AF-A0A536NUJ9-F1
#
_entry.id   AF-A0A536NUJ9-F1
#
_cell.length_a   1.000
_cell.length_b   1.000
_cell.length_c   1.000
_cell.angle_alpha   90.00
_cell.angle_beta   90.00
_cell.angle_gamma   90.00
#
_symmetry.space_group_name_H-M   'P 1'
#
loop_
_entity.id
_entity.type
_entity.pdbx_description
1 polymer ?
#
loop_
_entity_poly.entity_id
_entity_poly.type
_entity_poly.pdbx_seq_one_letter_code
_entity_poly.pdbx_strand_id
1 'polypeptide(L)'
;TQADFQLQSQQDILTQANSIATALTLVLGAIAGISLVVGGIGIMNIMLVTVTERTREIGIRKAIGARRRDILIQFLIEAMVLSGLGGALGIAVGALLANQAPNIPAIASSNFPTPVVSAPSVVLAFCVSVAIGLFFGIYPANRAARLHPIEALRYE
;
A
#
# COMPACT_ATOMS: atom_id res chain seq x y z
N THR A 1 -58.84 16.08 -11.78
CA THR A 1 -57.74 15.65 -12.67
C THR A 1 -56.43 16.12 -12.08
N GLN A 2 -55.89 15.38 -11.11
CA GLN A 2 -54.53 15.64 -10.64
C GLN A 2 -53.59 15.12 -11.71
N ALA A 3 -52.89 16.04 -12.34
CA ALA A 3 -51.89 15.74 -13.35
C ALA A 3 -50.71 15.06 -12.63
N ASP A 4 -50.63 13.74 -12.76
CA ASP A 4 -49.56 12.90 -12.22
C ASP A 4 -48.37 12.96 -13.21
N PHE A 5 -47.64 14.07 -13.18
CA PHE A 5 -46.42 14.24 -13.98
C PHE A 5 -45.22 14.34 -13.04
N GLN A 6 -44.32 13.36 -13.14
CA GLN A 6 -43.00 13.43 -12.51
C GLN A 6 -42.10 14.32 -13.36
N LEU A 7 -41.78 15.51 -12.84
CA LEU A 7 -40.74 16.37 -13.41
C LEU A 7 -39.38 15.78 -13.03
N GLN A 8 -38.89 14.84 -13.83
CA GLN A 8 -37.56 14.27 -13.66
C GLN A 8 -36.53 15.26 -14.22
N SER A 9 -35.77 15.92 -13.33
CA SER A 9 -34.71 16.84 -13.74
C SER A 9 -33.48 16.04 -14.19
N GLN A 10 -32.75 16.56 -15.18
CA GLN A 10 -31.43 16.02 -15.55
C GLN A 10 -30.50 15.93 -14.33
N GLN A 11 -30.69 16.83 -13.36
CA GLN A 11 -29.92 16.85 -12.11
C GLN A 11 -30.18 15.62 -11.23
N ASP A 12 -31.41 15.09 -11.22
CA ASP A 12 -31.77 13.93 -10.40
C ASP A 12 -31.10 12.66 -10.94
N ILE A 13 -31.05 12.51 -12.26
CA ILE A 13 -30.37 11.41 -12.96
C ILE A 13 -28.86 11.45 -12.67
N LEU A 14 -28.23 12.64 -12.75
CA LEU A 14 -26.80 12.82 -12.45
C LEU A 14 -26.50 12.55 -10.97
N THR A 15 -27.38 12.95 -10.06
CA THR A 15 -27.20 12.72 -8.62
C THR A 15 -27.28 11.23 -8.30
N GLN A 16 -28.22 10.50 -8.92
CA GLN A 16 -28.34 9.06 -8.75
C GLN A 16 -27.12 8.31 -9.33
N ALA A 17 -26.66 8.68 -10.52
CA ALA A 17 -25.44 8.10 -11.12
C ALA A 17 -24.20 8.33 -10.25
N ASN A 18 -24.00 9.55 -9.74
CA ASN A 18 -22.88 9.88 -8.84
C ASN A 18 -22.95 9.09 -7.52
N SER A 19 -24.15 8.87 -6.99
CA SER A 19 -24.33 8.07 -5.77
C SER A 19 -23.90 6.62 -5.98
N ILE A 20 -24.28 6.02 -7.13
CA ILE A 20 -23.86 4.66 -7.50
C ILE A 20 -22.34 4.61 -7.69
N ALA A 21 -21.76 5.56 -8.42
CA ALA A 21 -20.32 5.62 -8.65
C ALA A 21 -19.53 5.76 -7.34
N THR A 22 -20.03 6.57 -6.39
CA THR A 22 -19.43 6.74 -5.06
C THR A 22 -19.51 5.44 -4.25
N ALA A 23 -20.65 4.75 -4.28
CA ALA A 23 -20.81 3.45 -3.60
C ALA A 23 -19.82 2.40 -4.16
N LEU A 24 -19.67 2.32 -5.49
CA LEU A 24 -18.69 1.43 -6.12
C LEU A 24 -17.26 1.81 -5.73
N THR A 25 -16.94 3.10 -5.71
CA THR A 25 -15.61 3.60 -5.30
C THR A 25 -15.29 3.20 -3.87
N LEU A 26 -16.26 3.30 -2.95
CA LEU A 26 -16.11 2.88 -1.56
C LEU A 26 -15.84 1.38 -1.43
N VAL A 27 -16.60 0.54 -2.15
CA VAL A 27 -16.41 -0.92 -2.12
C VAL A 27 -15.05 -1.31 -2.68
N LEU A 28 -14.66 -0.77 -3.83
CA LEU A 28 -13.35 -1.02 -4.44
C LEU A 28 -12.22 -0.50 -3.54
N GLY A 29 -12.39 0.67 -2.93
CA GLY A 29 -11.45 1.23 -1.96
C GLY A 29 -11.31 0.36 -0.72
N ALA A 30 -12.39 -0.24 -0.22
CA ALA A 30 -12.37 -1.16 0.90
C ALA A 30 -11.59 -2.44 0.56
N ILE A 31 -11.83 -3.03 -0.62
CA ILE A 31 -11.08 -4.20 -1.10
C ILE A 31 -9.59 -3.87 -1.23
N ALA A 32 -9.26 -2.74 -1.85
CA ALA A 32 -7.88 -2.27 -1.97
C ALA A 32 -7.22 -2.06 -0.59
N GLY A 33 -7.97 -1.50 0.37
CA GLY A 33 -7.52 -1.34 1.75
C GLY A 33 -7.21 -2.66 2.44
N ILE A 34 -8.08 -3.68 2.28
CA ILE A 34 -7.83 -5.03 2.81
C ILE A 34 -6.59 -5.64 2.17
N SER A 35 -6.42 -5.52 0.85
CA SER A 35 -5.23 -5.99 0.15
C SER A 35 -3.95 -5.32 0.65
N LEU A 36 -4.02 -4.02 0.97
CA LEU A 36 -2.91 -3.26 1.55
C LEU A 36 -2.54 -3.77 2.95
N VAL A 37 -3.53 -4.10 3.79
CA VAL A 37 -3.29 -4.69 5.12
C VAL A 37 -2.63 -6.06 4.99
N VAL A 38 -3.14 -6.93 4.11
CA VAL A 38 -2.55 -8.26 3.87
C VAL A 38 -1.12 -8.14 3.32
N GLY A 39 -0.89 -7.21 2.39
CA GLY A 39 0.45 -6.90 1.89
C GLY A 39 1.39 -6.40 2.99
N GLY A 40 0.91 -5.53 3.86
CA GLY A 40 1.64 -5.04 5.04
C GLY A 40 2.03 -6.15 6.01
N ILE A 41 1.13 -7.11 6.27
CA ILE A 41 1.43 -8.31 7.07
C ILE A 41 2.53 -9.14 6.39
N GLY A 42 2.50 -9.25 5.06
CA GLY A 42 3.55 -9.91 4.28
C GLY A 42 4.92 -9.26 4.47
N ILE A 43 4.99 -7.92 4.39
CA ILE A 43 6.22 -7.15 4.64
C ILE A 43 6.71 -7.41 6.07
N MET A 44 5.82 -7.35 7.06
CA MET A 44 6.17 -7.63 8.45
C MET A 44 6.77 -9.02 8.63
N ASN A 45 6.17 -10.04 8.00
CA ASN A 45 6.63 -11.42 8.12
C ASN A 45 8.01 -11.62 7.48
N ILE A 46 8.20 -11.12 6.25
CA ILE A 46 9.50 -11.17 5.58
C ILE A 46 10.56 -10.50 6.45
N MET A 47 10.25 -9.32 7.00
CA MET A 47 11.24 -8.61 7.82
C MET A 47 11.53 -9.32 9.13
N LEU A 48 10.55 -9.98 9.76
CA LEU A 48 10.78 -10.80 10.94
C LEU A 48 11.74 -11.97 10.64
N VAL A 49 11.55 -12.65 9.50
CA VAL A 49 12.45 -13.72 9.05
C VAL A 49 13.86 -13.17 8.80
N THR A 50 13.97 -12.03 8.11
CA THR A 50 15.26 -11.38 7.85
C THR A 50 16.00 -11.02 9.13
N VAL A 51 15.29 -10.53 10.16
CA VAL A 51 15.90 -10.24 11.47
C VAL A 51 16.43 -11.52 12.12
N THR A 52 15.68 -12.63 12.04
CA THR A 52 16.14 -13.90 12.59
C THR A 52 17.34 -14.48 11.85
N GLU A 53 17.37 -14.40 10.51
CA GLU A 53 18.50 -14.86 9.69
C GLU A 53 19.76 -14.02 9.92
N ARG A 54 19.61 -12.69 10.04
CA ARG A 54 20.71 -11.74 10.24
C ARG A 54 21.02 -11.47 11.74
N THR A 55 20.53 -12.32 12.66
CA THR A 55 20.69 -12.15 14.11
C THR A 55 22.15 -11.92 14.53
N ARG A 56 23.07 -12.75 14.03
CA ARG A 56 24.50 -12.68 14.36
C ARG A 56 25.15 -11.39 13.87
N GLU A 57 24.79 -10.93 12.66
CA GLU A 57 25.30 -9.68 12.11
C GLU A 57 24.86 -8.46 12.94
N ILE A 58 23.59 -8.44 13.36
CA ILE A 58 23.05 -7.40 14.24
C ILE A 58 23.78 -7.42 15.59
N GLY A 59 24.04 -8.61 16.13
CA GLY A 59 24.83 -8.82 17.35
C GLY A 59 26.24 -8.22 17.25
N ILE A 60 26.95 -8.49 16.17
CA ILE A 60 28.30 -7.96 15.91
C ILE A 60 28.27 -6.43 15.80
N ARG A 61 27.31 -5.85 15.04
CA ARG A 61 27.18 -4.38 14.95
C ARG A 61 26.96 -3.73 16.31
N LYS A 62 26.12 -4.33 17.16
CA LYS A 62 25.86 -3.82 18.52
C LYS A 62 27.05 -4.02 19.46
N ALA A 63 27.83 -5.09 19.32
CA ALA A 63 29.05 -5.32 20.10
C ALA A 63 30.14 -4.28 19.79
N ILE A 64 30.20 -3.79 18.55
CA ILE A 64 31.13 -2.74 18.12
C ILE A 64 30.61 -1.32 18.47
N GLY A 65 29.41 -1.21 19.05
CA GLY A 65 28.88 0.05 19.61
C GLY A 65 27.67 0.65 18.89
N ALA A 66 27.06 -0.04 17.93
CA ALA A 66 25.83 0.44 17.29
C ALA A 66 24.70 0.62 18.33
N ARG A 67 24.06 1.79 18.33
CA ARG A 67 22.94 2.09 19.23
C ARG A 67 21.68 1.40 18.75
N ARG A 68 20.73 1.18 19.67
CA ARG A 68 19.40 0.63 19.33
C ARG A 68 18.70 1.44 18.23
N ARG A 69 18.88 2.77 18.24
CA ARG A 69 18.29 3.69 17.24
C ARG A 69 18.87 3.47 15.84
N ASP A 70 20.16 3.16 15.72
CA ASP A 70 20.82 2.96 14.44
C ASP A 70 20.26 1.72 13.73
N ILE A 71 20.11 0.62 14.50
CA ILE A 71 19.49 -0.62 14.02
C ILE A 71 18.01 -0.39 13.67
N LEU A 72 17.27 0.32 14.53
CA LEU A 72 15.86 0.62 14.28
C LEU A 72 15.67 1.39 12.96
N ILE A 73 16.44 2.47 12.76
CA ILE A 73 16.35 3.30 11.55
C ILE A 73 16.75 2.50 10.31
N GLN A 74 17.78 1.65 10.40
CA GLN A 74 18.20 0.79 9.29
C GLN A 74 17.07 -0.12 8.81
N PHE A 75 16.43 -0.86 9.72
CA PHE A 75 15.34 -1.76 9.36
C PHE A 75 14.07 -1.01 8.92
N LEU A 76 13.79 0.16 9.48
CA LEU A 76 12.69 1.01 9.02
C LEU A 76 12.92 1.50 7.58
N ILE A 77 14.15 1.92 7.26
CA ILE A 77 14.51 2.31 5.89
C ILE A 77 14.38 1.10 4.94
N GLU A 78 14.83 -0.10 5.34
CA GLU A 78 14.67 -1.32 4.53
C GLU A 78 13.18 -1.60 4.26
N ALA A 79 12.30 -1.43 5.27
CA ALA A 79 10.85 -1.53 5.13
C ALA A 79 10.26 -0.52 4.15
N MET A 80 10.62 0.76 4.32
CA MET A 80 10.12 1.88 3.51
C MET A 80 10.61 1.79 2.07
N VAL A 81 11.82 1.29 1.85
CA VAL A 81 12.35 1.05 0.50
C VAL A 81 11.61 -0.12 -0.14
N LEU A 82 11.37 -1.23 0.58
CA LEU A 82 10.61 -2.36 0.06
C LEU A 82 9.19 -1.94 -0.36
N SER A 83 8.48 -1.22 0.53
CA SER A 83 7.11 -0.77 0.25
C SER A 83 7.07 0.38 -0.74
N GLY A 84 8.07 1.25 -0.77
CA GLY A 84 8.22 2.33 -1.75
C GLY A 84 8.44 1.78 -3.16
N LEU A 85 9.31 0.78 -3.31
CA LEU A 85 9.55 0.10 -4.59
C LEU A 85 8.30 -0.68 -5.04
N GLY A 86 7.67 -1.42 -4.12
CA GLY A 86 6.41 -2.12 -4.41
C GLY A 86 5.30 -1.15 -4.84
N GLY A 87 5.18 -0.01 -4.16
CA GLY A 87 4.23 1.05 -4.49
C GLY A 87 4.51 1.71 -5.84
N ALA A 88 5.77 2.03 -6.13
CA ALA A 88 6.18 2.57 -7.42
C ALA A 88 5.89 1.60 -8.58
N LEU A 89 6.19 0.32 -8.40
CA LEU A 89 5.86 -0.72 -9.37
C LEU A 89 4.34 -0.89 -9.54
N GLY A 90 3.59 -0.90 -8.43
CA GLY A 90 2.13 -0.97 -8.46
C GLY A 90 1.50 0.21 -9.21
N ILE A 91 2.01 1.43 -8.99
CA ILE A 91 1.60 2.64 -9.72
C ILE A 91 1.93 2.50 -11.21
N ALA A 92 3.14 2.05 -11.56
CA ALA A 92 3.54 1.88 -12.95
C ALA A 92 2.66 0.87 -13.68
N VAL A 93 2.41 -0.29 -13.06
CA VAL A 93 1.51 -1.32 -13.60
C VAL A 93 0.07 -0.78 -13.71
N GLY A 94 -0.42 -0.10 -12.68
CA GLY A 94 -1.76 0.51 -12.69
C GLY A 94 -1.93 1.55 -13.81
N ALA A 95 -0.92 2.40 -14.03
CA ALA A 95 -0.92 3.39 -15.11
C ALA A 95 -0.87 2.74 -16.50
N LEU A 96 -0.07 1.67 -16.66
CA LEU A 96 -0.03 0.91 -17.91
C LEU A 96 -1.38 0.24 -18.21
N LEU A 97 -2.00 -0.38 -17.21
CA LEU A 97 -3.33 -0.97 -17.35
C LEU A 97 -4.39 0.07 -17.69
N ALA A 98 -4.35 1.24 -17.04
CA ALA A 98 -5.25 2.36 -17.34
C ALA A 98 -5.11 2.83 -18.80
N ASN A 99 -3.89 2.96 -19.30
CA ASN A 99 -3.62 3.38 -20.68
C ASN A 99 -4.00 2.32 -21.72
N GLN A 100 -3.88 1.03 -21.38
CA GLN A 100 -4.19 -0.07 -22.30
C GLN A 100 -5.68 -0.48 -22.27
N ALA A 101 -6.43 -0.10 -21.22
CA ALA A 101 -7.84 -0.44 -21.08
C ALA A 101 -8.71 -0.08 -22.30
N PRO A 102 -8.54 1.08 -22.97
CA PRO A 102 -9.31 1.42 -24.18
C PRO A 102 -9.03 0.52 -25.38
N ASN A 103 -7.88 -0.17 -25.41
CA ASN A 103 -7.48 -1.05 -26.51
C ASN A 103 -8.03 -2.48 -26.36
N ILE A 104 -8.67 -2.80 -25.23
CA ILE A 104 -9.23 -4.12 -24.96
C ILE A 104 -10.65 -4.18 -25.56
N PRO A 105 -10.95 -5.06 -26.52
CA PRO A 105 -12.24 -5.07 -27.25
C PRO A 105 -13.48 -5.19 -26.35
N ALA A 106 -13.36 -5.92 -25.23
CA ALA A 106 -14.42 -6.08 -24.25
C ALA A 106 -14.73 -4.78 -23.46
N ILE A 107 -13.75 -3.87 -23.36
CA ILE A 107 -13.89 -2.59 -22.66
C ILE A 107 -14.20 -1.48 -23.67
N ALA A 108 -13.59 -1.52 -24.86
CA ALA A 108 -13.83 -0.58 -25.95
C ALA A 108 -15.28 -0.57 -26.46
N SER A 109 -15.99 -1.69 -26.36
CA SER A 109 -17.41 -1.82 -26.72
C SER A 109 -18.36 -1.35 -25.62
N SER A 110 -17.85 -1.12 -24.41
CA SER A 110 -18.60 -0.55 -23.30
C SER A 110 -18.44 0.97 -23.33
N ASN A 111 -19.53 1.74 -23.16
CA ASN A 111 -19.50 3.21 -23.04
C ASN A 111 -18.87 3.66 -21.70
N PHE A 112 -17.84 2.98 -21.22
CA PHE A 112 -17.13 3.35 -20.02
C PHE A 112 -16.20 4.54 -20.30
N PRO A 113 -16.15 5.53 -19.38
CA PRO A 113 -15.21 6.63 -19.49
C PRO A 113 -13.77 6.13 -19.54
N THR A 114 -12.92 6.82 -20.30
CA THR A 114 -11.49 6.52 -20.32
C THR A 114 -10.89 6.75 -18.93
N PRO A 115 -10.09 5.80 -18.40
CA PRO A 115 -9.47 5.97 -17.09
C PRO A 115 -8.47 7.13 -17.14
N VAL A 116 -8.63 8.12 -16.26
CA VAL A 116 -7.70 9.25 -16.15
C VAL A 116 -6.84 9.05 -14.91
N VAL A 117 -5.52 8.91 -15.10
CA VAL A 117 -4.56 8.86 -14.00
C VAL A 117 -4.26 10.28 -13.56
N SER A 118 -4.84 10.69 -12.42
CA SER A 118 -4.59 12.03 -11.87
C SER A 118 -3.29 12.06 -11.07
N ALA A 119 -2.50 13.14 -11.23
CA ALA A 119 -1.30 13.37 -10.43
C ALA A 119 -1.53 13.29 -8.89
N PRO A 120 -2.60 13.87 -8.31
CA PRO A 120 -2.83 13.75 -6.87
C PRO A 120 -3.13 12.30 -6.42
N SER A 121 -3.80 11.49 -7.26
CA SER A 121 -4.03 10.08 -6.94
C SER A 121 -2.72 9.28 -6.88
N VAL A 122 -1.76 9.57 -7.76
CA VAL A 122 -0.44 8.91 -7.78
C VAL A 122 0.35 9.24 -6.52
N VAL A 123 0.38 10.53 -6.13
CA VAL A 123 1.07 10.97 -4.90
C VAL A 123 0.42 10.33 -3.68
N LEU A 124 -0.91 10.33 -3.60
CA LEU A 124 -1.64 9.69 -2.50
C LEU A 124 -1.32 8.20 -2.41
N ALA A 125 -1.35 7.46 -3.52
CA ALA A 125 -1.04 6.03 -3.55
C ALA A 125 0.39 5.75 -3.08
N PHE A 126 1.36 6.55 -3.51
CA PHE A 126 2.75 6.41 -3.08
C PHE A 126 2.92 6.68 -1.58
N CYS A 127 2.33 7.76 -1.07
CA CYS A 127 2.35 8.09 0.35
C CYS A 127 1.72 6.97 1.21
N VAL A 128 0.59 6.41 0.78
CA VAL A 128 -0.06 5.28 1.47
C VAL A 128 0.84 4.04 1.48
N SER A 129 1.51 3.73 0.37
CA SER A 129 2.43 2.58 0.30
C SER A 129 3.62 2.73 1.26
N VAL A 130 4.23 3.92 1.33
CA VAL A 130 5.33 4.20 2.26
C VAL A 130 4.84 4.18 3.71
N ALA A 131 3.67 4.75 3.99
CA ALA A 131 3.07 4.76 5.33
C ALA A 131 2.81 3.34 5.86
N ILE A 132 2.36 2.43 4.98
CA ILE A 132 2.13 1.03 5.35
C ILE A 132 3.43 0.29 5.62
N GLY A 133 4.48 0.49 4.81
CA GLY A 133 5.80 -0.05 5.09
C GLY A 133 6.38 0.44 6.41
N LEU A 134 6.19 1.73 6.72
CA LEU A 134 6.57 2.30 8.01
C LEU A 134 5.77 1.63 9.15
N PHE A 135 4.44 1.58 9.06
CA PHE A 135 3.58 1.04 10.12
C PHE A 135 3.90 -0.42 10.44
N PHE A 136 3.92 -1.27 9.42
CA PHE A 136 4.20 -2.70 9.58
C PHE A 136 5.69 -3.01 9.84
N GLY A 137 6.59 -2.09 9.51
CA GLY A 137 8.03 -2.21 9.75
C GLY A 137 8.48 -1.86 11.17
N ILE A 138 7.70 -1.07 11.93
CA ILE A 138 8.06 -0.66 13.31
C ILE A 138 8.25 -1.86 14.24
N TYR A 139 7.35 -2.84 14.17
CA TYR A 139 7.41 -4.02 15.04
C TYR A 139 8.70 -4.85 14.83
N PRO A 140 9.02 -5.33 13.61
CA PRO A 140 10.25 -6.09 13.38
C PRO A 140 11.51 -5.25 13.61
N ALA A 141 11.53 -3.97 13.22
CA ALA A 141 12.66 -3.07 13.46
C ALA A 141 12.95 -2.89 14.96
N ASN A 142 11.91 -2.76 15.78
CA ASN A 142 12.05 -2.68 17.23
C ASN A 142 12.51 -4.01 17.84
N ARG A 143 12.05 -5.14 17.31
CA ARG A 143 12.55 -6.47 17.70
C ARG A 143 14.06 -6.57 17.43
N ALA A 144 14.52 -6.23 16.23
CA ALA A 144 15.93 -6.21 15.86
C ALA A 144 16.77 -5.29 16.76
N ALA A 145 16.27 -4.08 17.01
CA ALA A 145 16.94 -3.09 17.85
C ALA A 145 17.12 -3.56 19.31
N ARG A 146 16.24 -4.44 19.81
CA ARG A 146 16.27 -4.95 21.20
C ARG A 146 17.15 -6.18 21.42
N LEU A 147 17.65 -6.84 20.37
CA LEU A 147 18.51 -8.03 20.53
C LEU A 147 19.74 -7.77 21.41
N HIS A 148 20.03 -8.64 22.36
CA HIS A 148 21.22 -8.52 23.19
C HIS A 148 22.46 -9.11 22.46
N PRO A 149 23.62 -8.42 22.44
CA PRO A 149 24.82 -8.90 21.74
C PRO A 149 25.28 -10.28 22.20
N ILE A 150 25.17 -10.55 23.51
CA ILE A 150 25.56 -11.82 24.13
C ILE A 150 24.69 -12.97 23.60
N GLU A 151 23.38 -12.77 23.52
CA GLU A 151 22.44 -13.77 22.98
C GLU A 151 22.65 -14.00 21.48
N ALA A 152 22.91 -12.92 20.74
CA ALA A 152 23.12 -12.97 19.29
C ALA A 152 24.44 -13.68 18.89
N LEU A 153 25.46 -13.68 19.77
CA LEU A 153 26.75 -14.34 19.56
C LEU A 153 26.80 -15.76 20.11
N ARG A 154 25.90 -16.10 21.04
CA ARG A 154 25.75 -17.45 21.62
C ARG A 154 24.88 -18.37 20.77
N TYR A 155 24.27 -17.83 19.71
CA TYR A 155 23.47 -18.58 18.74
C TYR A 155 24.40 -19.46 17.88
N GLU A 156 24.64 -20.67 18.37
CA GLU A 156 24.59 -21.93 17.60
C GLU A 156 23.35 -22.70 18.07
#